data_AF-A0A7V3PPA9-F1
#
_entry.id   AF-A0A7V3PPA9-F1
#
_cell.length_a   1.000
_cell.length_b   1.000
_cell.length_c   1.000
_cell.angle_alpha   90.00
_cell.angle_beta   90.00
_cell.angle_gamma   90.00
#
_symmetry.space_group_name_H-M   'P 1'
#
loop_
_entity.id
_entity.type
_entity.pdbx_description
1 polymer ?
#
loop_
_entity_poly.entity_id
_entity_poly.type
_entity_poly.pdbx_seq_one_letter_code
_entity_poly.pdbx_strand_id
1 'polypeptide(L)'
;YGHVYRLAEAVAEGARQVEGAQVELYQVPELVPQELLDSTGAAAARAAFAHIPIATPEILAAADAVIFGTPTRFGNMAAQMRNFLDQTGKLWMTGALVGKVGSVFCSTAAQHGGQETTLLSFIITLLHHGMIVVGVPYACSQLLNMSEISGGTPYGATTLAGPDGSRMPSENELTIAQYQGRHVAEITRALLAGRGQ
;
A
#
# COMPACT_ATOMS: atom_id res chain seq x y z
N TYR A 1 -1.31 12.01 -7.95
CA TYR A 1 -2.72 12.21 -8.34
C TYR A 1 -3.76 11.71 -7.32
N GLY A 2 -3.39 11.11 -6.18
CA GLY A 2 -4.36 10.85 -5.10
C GLY A 2 -5.03 9.47 -5.08
N HIS A 3 -5.02 8.69 -6.17
CA HIS A 3 -5.60 7.34 -6.21
C HIS A 3 -5.09 6.41 -5.08
N VAL A 4 -3.76 6.33 -4.92
CA VAL A 4 -3.13 5.51 -3.87
C VAL A 4 -3.43 6.08 -2.49
N TYR A 5 -3.53 7.39 -2.34
CA TYR A 5 -3.94 8.01 -1.07
C TYR A 5 -5.37 7.61 -0.70
N ARG A 6 -6.32 7.64 -1.65
CA ARG A 6 -7.69 7.16 -1.42
C ARG A 6 -7.75 5.69 -1.04
N LEU A 7 -6.97 4.82 -1.68
CA LEU A 7 -6.85 3.44 -1.23
C LEU A 7 -6.23 3.33 0.17
N ALA A 8 -5.22 4.15 0.49
CA ALA A 8 -4.58 4.15 1.81
C ALA A 8 -5.57 4.55 2.91
N GLU A 9 -6.46 5.52 2.65
CA GLU A 9 -7.55 5.88 3.58
C GLU A 9 -8.47 4.69 3.84
N ALA A 10 -8.88 3.97 2.79
CA ALA A 10 -9.72 2.78 2.89
C ALA A 10 -9.03 1.63 3.62
N VAL A 11 -7.75 1.36 3.32
CA VAL A 11 -6.93 0.38 4.07
C VAL A 11 -6.86 0.77 5.55
N ALA A 12 -6.60 2.04 5.85
CA ALA A 12 -6.49 2.51 7.23
C ALA A 12 -7.84 2.40 7.97
N GLU A 13 -8.95 2.73 7.31
CA GLU A 13 -10.30 2.53 7.84
C GLU A 13 -10.56 1.07 8.19
N GLY A 14 -10.22 0.14 7.28
CA GLY A 14 -10.32 -1.29 7.53
C GLY A 14 -9.50 -1.76 8.74
N ALA A 15 -8.24 -1.33 8.81
CA ALA A 15 -7.36 -1.69 9.92
C ALA A 15 -7.88 -1.17 11.28
N ARG A 16 -8.44 0.04 11.33
CA ARG A 16 -9.03 0.65 12.54
C ARG A 16 -10.26 -0.08 13.07
N GLN A 17 -10.89 -0.95 12.28
CA GLN A 17 -12.00 -1.78 12.76
C GLN A 17 -11.55 -2.89 13.73
N VAL A 18 -10.24 -3.19 13.78
CA VAL A 18 -9.70 -4.21 14.67
C VAL A 18 -9.40 -3.60 16.04
N GLU A 19 -10.02 -4.16 17.07
CA GLU A 19 -9.78 -3.75 18.46
C GLU A 19 -8.29 -3.75 18.81
N GLY A 20 -7.82 -2.64 19.39
CA GLY A 20 -6.43 -2.42 19.77
C GLY A 20 -5.51 -1.91 18.66
N ALA A 21 -5.98 -1.83 17.40
CA ALA A 21 -5.15 -1.35 16.30
C ALA A 21 -4.96 0.18 16.37
N GLN A 22 -3.70 0.62 16.43
CA GLN A 22 -3.30 2.02 16.25
C GLN A 22 -2.80 2.19 14.81
N VAL A 23 -3.43 3.10 14.06
CA VAL A 23 -3.22 3.20 12.60
C VAL A 23 -2.85 4.62 12.21
N GLU A 24 -1.62 4.76 11.72
CA GLU A 24 -1.05 6.00 11.23
C GLU A 24 -0.76 5.91 9.72
N LEU A 25 -0.97 7.02 9.00
CA LEU A 25 -0.60 7.13 7.60
C LEU A 25 0.70 7.93 7.48
N TYR A 26 1.56 7.49 6.58
CA TYR A 26 2.78 8.20 6.19
C TYR A 26 2.91 8.22 4.68
N GLN A 27 3.58 9.25 4.15
CA GLN A 27 3.94 9.34 2.74
C GLN A 27 5.46 9.29 2.55
N VAL A 28 5.95 8.80 1.41
CA VAL A 28 7.39 8.80 1.10
C VAL A 28 7.83 10.15 0.53
N PRO A 29 9.12 10.54 0.68
CA PRO A 29 9.65 11.75 0.08
C PRO A 29 9.43 11.80 -1.44
N GLU A 30 9.14 13.00 -1.96
CA GLU A 30 9.03 13.24 -3.39
C GLU A 30 10.42 13.38 -4.03
N LEU A 31 10.56 12.89 -5.26
CA LEU A 31 11.80 12.99 -6.05
C LEU A 31 11.64 13.88 -7.28
N VAL A 32 10.40 14.09 -7.73
CA VAL A 32 10.12 14.91 -8.91
C VAL A 32 10.28 16.39 -8.57
N PRO A 33 11.03 17.19 -9.36
CA PRO A 33 11.15 18.62 -9.16
C PRO A 33 9.79 19.33 -9.14
N GLN A 34 9.66 20.38 -8.32
CA GLN A 34 8.40 21.09 -8.11
C GLN A 34 7.77 21.60 -9.43
N GLU A 35 8.57 22.19 -10.31
CA GLU A 35 8.10 22.69 -11.62
C GLU A 35 7.39 21.61 -12.46
N LEU A 36 7.89 20.38 -12.44
CA LEU A 36 7.30 19.26 -13.16
C LEU A 36 6.06 18.71 -12.44
N LEU A 37 5.99 18.81 -11.12
CA LEU A 37 4.76 18.48 -10.37
C LEU A 37 3.64 19.47 -10.68
N ASP A 38 3.98 20.75 -10.81
CA ASP A 38 3.03 21.81 -11.13
C ASP A 38 2.49 21.64 -12.56
N SER A 39 3.38 21.38 -13.53
CA SER A 39 3.00 21.23 -14.94
C SER A 39 2.12 20.01 -15.22
N THR A 40 2.15 19.01 -14.34
CA THR A 40 1.37 17.77 -14.48
C THR A 40 0.10 17.76 -13.63
N GLY A 41 -0.11 18.78 -12.78
CA GLY A 41 -1.19 18.80 -11.78
C GLY A 41 -0.95 17.87 -10.58
N ALA A 42 0.20 17.21 -10.51
CA ALA A 42 0.56 16.33 -9.40
C ALA A 42 0.75 17.11 -8.09
N ALA A 43 1.24 18.36 -8.15
CA ALA A 43 1.39 19.23 -6.98
C ALA A 43 0.05 19.50 -6.28
N ALA A 44 -0.98 19.89 -7.04
CA ALA A 44 -2.32 20.12 -6.52
C ALA A 44 -2.92 18.86 -5.88
N ALA A 45 -2.74 17.70 -6.53
CA ALA A 45 -3.20 16.43 -5.97
C ALA A 45 -2.45 16.06 -4.66
N ARG A 46 -1.16 16.39 -4.55
CA ARG A 46 -0.36 16.16 -3.32
C ARG A 46 -0.75 17.09 -2.19
N ALA A 47 -1.14 18.32 -2.50
CA ALA A 47 -1.57 19.30 -1.49
C ALA A 47 -2.74 18.78 -0.64
N ALA A 48 -3.64 17.98 -1.22
CA ALA A 48 -4.78 17.38 -0.52
C ALA A 48 -4.39 16.47 0.67
N PHE A 49 -3.18 15.90 0.65
CA PHE A 49 -2.66 15.04 1.71
C PHE A 49 -1.32 15.54 2.26
N ALA A 50 -1.04 16.85 2.14
CA ALA A 50 0.19 17.45 2.66
C ALA A 50 0.31 17.39 4.20
N HIS A 51 -0.81 17.19 4.90
CA HIS A 51 -0.86 17.01 6.36
C HIS A 51 -0.38 15.61 6.81
N ILE A 52 -0.25 14.65 5.89
CA ILE A 52 0.29 13.32 6.20
C ILE A 52 1.80 13.41 6.39
N PRO A 53 2.37 12.94 7.51
CA PRO A 53 3.80 13.03 7.77
C PRO A 53 4.65 12.26 6.74
N ILE A 54 5.87 12.75 6.52
CA ILE A 54 6.85 12.05 5.68
C ILE A 54 7.46 10.90 6.48
N ALA A 55 7.47 9.70 5.92
CA ALA A 55 8.09 8.53 6.52
C ALA A 55 9.62 8.66 6.59
N THR A 56 10.20 8.29 7.72
CA THR A 56 11.63 7.92 7.81
C THR A 56 11.74 6.40 7.92
N PRO A 57 12.90 5.77 7.60
CA PRO A 57 13.05 4.32 7.74
C PRO A 57 12.68 3.81 9.15
N GLU A 58 13.05 4.53 10.21
CA GLU A 58 12.90 4.12 11.61
C GLU A 58 11.45 3.84 12.01
N ILE A 59 10.47 4.52 11.40
CA ILE A 59 9.05 4.28 11.69
C ILE A 59 8.65 2.83 11.38
N LEU A 60 9.29 2.21 10.39
CA LEU A 60 8.98 0.84 9.97
C LEU A 60 9.32 -0.16 11.08
N ALA A 61 10.36 0.12 11.87
CA ALA A 61 10.76 -0.74 12.99
C ALA A 61 9.79 -0.64 14.17
N ALA A 62 9.14 0.52 14.35
CA ALA A 62 8.18 0.76 15.41
C ALA A 62 6.82 0.10 15.18
N ALA A 63 6.44 -0.14 13.93
CA ALA A 63 5.14 -0.73 13.58
C ALA A 63 5.14 -2.27 13.69
N ASP A 64 4.03 -2.89 14.08
CA ASP A 64 3.90 -4.37 14.05
C ASP A 64 3.58 -4.92 12.65
N ALA A 65 2.95 -4.09 11.84
CA ALA A 65 2.64 -4.35 10.44
C ALA A 65 2.86 -3.09 9.59
N VAL A 66 3.26 -3.28 8.34
CA VAL A 66 3.37 -2.19 7.36
C VAL A 66 2.64 -2.57 6.09
N ILE A 67 1.72 -1.71 5.64
CA ILE A 67 0.98 -1.86 4.40
C ILE A 67 1.44 -0.77 3.42
N PHE A 68 2.13 -1.17 2.35
CA PHE A 68 2.75 -0.25 1.41
C PHE A 68 1.83 0.06 0.22
N GLY A 69 1.64 1.35 -0.06
CA GLY A 69 0.91 1.81 -1.25
C GLY A 69 1.85 2.42 -2.29
N THR A 70 1.74 2.00 -3.56
CA THR A 70 2.51 2.62 -4.66
C THR A 70 1.70 2.66 -5.95
N PRO A 71 1.79 3.75 -6.76
CA PRO A 71 1.33 3.66 -8.13
C PRO A 71 2.31 2.78 -8.92
N THR A 72 1.84 2.11 -9.97
CA THR A 72 2.72 1.35 -10.85
C THR A 72 3.59 2.26 -11.70
N ARG A 73 4.81 1.81 -11.98
CA ARG A 73 5.68 2.29 -13.05
C ARG A 73 6.16 1.07 -13.82
N PHE A 74 5.51 0.80 -14.95
CA PHE A 74 5.80 -0.33 -15.84
C PHE A 74 5.87 -1.68 -15.10
N GLY A 75 4.91 -1.96 -14.23
CA GLY A 75 4.85 -3.22 -13.47
C GLY A 75 5.76 -3.27 -12.24
N ASN A 76 6.34 -2.15 -11.82
CA ASN A 76 7.13 -2.01 -10.61
C ASN A 76 6.61 -0.88 -9.71
N MET A 77 7.11 -0.80 -8.48
CA MET A 77 6.88 0.34 -7.59
C MET A 77 7.44 1.65 -8.19
N ALA A 78 6.90 2.79 -7.76
CA ALA A 78 7.42 4.09 -8.17
C ALA A 78 8.82 4.35 -7.61
N ALA A 79 9.62 5.15 -8.31
CA ALA A 79 11.00 5.48 -7.91
C ALA A 79 11.06 6.10 -6.50
N GLN A 80 10.08 6.89 -6.10
CA GLN A 80 9.96 7.46 -4.76
C GLN A 80 9.90 6.38 -3.68
N MET A 81 9.09 5.33 -3.90
CA MET A 81 8.98 4.18 -2.99
C MET A 81 10.28 3.37 -3.00
N ARG A 82 10.85 3.11 -4.18
CA ARG A 82 12.12 2.39 -4.31
C ARG A 82 13.24 3.09 -3.54
N ASN A 83 13.40 4.40 -3.73
CA ASN A 83 14.41 5.21 -3.06
C ASN A 83 14.21 5.25 -1.53
N PHE A 84 12.96 5.26 -1.04
CA PHE A 84 12.68 5.13 0.38
C PHE A 84 13.13 3.76 0.91
N LEU A 85 12.79 2.67 0.21
CA LEU A 85 13.17 1.31 0.62
C LEU A 85 14.68 1.08 0.51
N ASP A 86 15.39 1.74 -0.41
CA ASP A 86 16.86 1.65 -0.51
C ASP A 86 17.58 2.22 0.72
N GLN A 87 16.92 3.11 1.48
CA GLN A 87 17.45 3.67 2.74
C GLN A 87 17.27 2.72 3.94
N THR A 88 16.59 1.59 3.76
CA THR A 88 16.31 0.64 4.85
C THR A 88 17.44 -0.37 5.10
N GLY A 89 18.62 -0.17 4.49
CA GLY A 89 19.77 -1.07 4.62
C GLY A 89 20.18 -1.35 6.07
N LYS A 90 20.13 -0.34 6.95
CA LYS A 90 20.40 -0.53 8.38
C LYS A 90 19.37 -1.45 9.05
N LEU A 91 18.08 -1.25 8.77
CA LEU A 91 17.00 -2.09 9.31
C LEU A 91 17.14 -3.53 8.84
N TRP A 92 17.51 -3.72 7.58
CA TRP A 92 17.80 -5.02 7.00
C TRP A 92 18.96 -5.71 7.74
N MET A 93 20.10 -5.02 7.90
CA MET A 93 21.27 -5.56 8.59
C MET A 93 20.97 -5.97 10.04
N THR A 94 20.10 -5.24 10.74
CA THR A 94 19.73 -5.55 12.13
C THR A 94 18.54 -6.48 12.26
N GLY A 95 17.94 -6.94 11.16
CA GLY A 95 16.73 -7.76 11.17
C GLY A 95 15.50 -7.07 11.78
N ALA A 96 15.43 -5.74 11.76
CA ALA A 96 14.43 -4.96 12.48
C ALA A 96 13.00 -5.18 11.96
N LEU A 97 12.84 -5.66 10.73
CA LEU A 97 11.54 -5.96 10.12
C LEU A 97 11.18 -7.45 10.11
N VAL A 98 12.08 -8.31 10.61
CA VAL A 98 11.88 -9.77 10.61
C VAL A 98 10.66 -10.13 11.46
N GLY A 99 9.77 -10.93 10.87
CA GLY A 99 8.57 -11.42 11.53
C GLY A 99 7.46 -10.38 11.72
N LYS A 100 7.60 -9.14 11.22
CA LYS A 100 6.52 -8.17 11.10
C LYS A 100 5.63 -8.50 9.90
N VAL A 101 4.37 -8.09 9.91
CA VAL A 101 3.47 -8.32 8.78
C VAL A 101 3.70 -7.27 7.69
N GLY A 102 3.86 -7.71 6.45
CA GLY A 102 4.02 -6.86 5.28
C GLY A 102 2.89 -7.08 4.29
N SER A 103 2.33 -6.01 3.75
CA SER A 103 1.27 -6.09 2.73
C SER A 103 1.42 -4.94 1.72
N VAL A 104 0.83 -5.06 0.53
CA VAL A 104 1.00 -4.08 -0.55
C VAL A 104 -0.31 -3.85 -1.28
N PHE A 105 -0.57 -2.62 -1.71
CA PHE A 105 -1.63 -2.25 -2.64
C PHE A 105 -1.11 -1.30 -3.73
N CYS A 106 -1.77 -1.26 -4.89
CA CYS A 106 -1.28 -0.44 -6.01
C CYS A 106 -2.38 0.26 -6.83
N SER A 107 -1.95 1.13 -7.75
CA SER A 107 -2.82 1.78 -8.74
C SER A 107 -2.18 1.70 -10.12
N THR A 108 -2.97 1.35 -11.14
CA THR A 108 -2.51 1.30 -12.55
C THR A 108 -3.41 2.10 -13.47
N ALA A 109 -2.91 2.48 -14.65
CA ALA A 109 -3.72 3.13 -15.67
C ALA A 109 -4.64 2.14 -16.40
N ALA A 110 -4.14 0.96 -16.75
CA ALA A 110 -4.83 -0.05 -17.55
C ALA A 110 -5.13 -1.34 -16.77
N GLN A 111 -6.18 -2.07 -17.18
CA GLN A 111 -6.72 -3.27 -16.51
C GLN A 111 -5.67 -4.36 -16.23
N HIS A 112 -4.69 -4.55 -17.10
CA HIS A 112 -3.63 -5.55 -16.91
C HIS A 112 -2.23 -4.96 -17.01
N GLY A 113 -2.11 -3.63 -16.90
CA GLY A 113 -0.85 -2.89 -16.99
C GLY A 113 -0.02 -2.94 -15.71
N GLY A 114 0.10 -4.12 -15.09
CA GLY A 114 0.88 -4.35 -13.87
C GLY A 114 0.11 -4.32 -12.55
N GLN A 115 -1.21 -4.58 -12.59
CA GLN A 115 -2.04 -4.73 -11.39
C GLN A 115 -1.46 -5.79 -10.44
N GLU A 116 -1.03 -6.92 -10.99
CA GLU A 116 -0.43 -8.02 -10.23
C GLU A 116 1.10 -7.89 -10.10
N THR A 117 1.80 -7.61 -11.21
CA THR A 117 3.28 -7.63 -11.22
C THR A 117 3.90 -6.55 -10.35
N THR A 118 3.25 -5.40 -10.17
CA THR A 118 3.70 -4.37 -9.22
C THR A 118 3.71 -4.91 -7.79
N LEU A 119 2.70 -5.69 -7.41
CA LEU A 119 2.60 -6.27 -6.07
C LEU A 119 3.60 -7.42 -5.91
N LEU A 120 3.65 -8.33 -6.89
CA LEU A 120 4.57 -9.48 -6.87
C LEU A 120 6.05 -9.04 -6.80
N SER A 121 6.45 -8.01 -7.56
CA SER A 121 7.80 -7.47 -7.48
C SER A 121 8.08 -6.77 -6.15
N PHE A 122 7.09 -6.12 -5.55
CA PHE A 122 7.23 -5.50 -4.23
C PHE A 122 7.46 -6.56 -3.15
N ILE A 123 6.71 -7.66 -3.20
CA ILE A 123 6.81 -8.77 -2.25
C ILE A 123 8.25 -9.29 -2.12
N ILE A 124 9.04 -9.27 -3.20
CA ILE A 124 10.47 -9.64 -3.15
C ILE A 124 11.22 -8.79 -2.11
N THR A 125 11.00 -7.47 -2.08
CA THR A 125 11.64 -6.59 -1.09
C THR A 125 11.18 -6.89 0.34
N LEU A 126 9.89 -7.21 0.53
CA LEU A 126 9.36 -7.57 1.85
C LEU A 126 9.98 -8.87 2.38
N LEU A 127 10.13 -9.86 1.50
CA LEU A 127 10.76 -11.14 1.84
C LEU A 127 12.25 -10.98 2.18
N HIS A 128 12.98 -10.11 1.48
CA HIS A 128 14.37 -9.78 1.84
C HIS A 128 14.50 -9.16 3.24
N HIS A 129 13.47 -8.46 3.71
CA HIS A 129 13.37 -7.93 5.08
C HIS A 129 12.85 -8.95 6.11
N GLY A 130 12.54 -10.17 5.69
CA GLY A 130 12.04 -11.24 6.57
C GLY A 130 10.60 -11.01 7.05
N MET A 131 9.80 -10.22 6.33
CA MET A 131 8.41 -9.95 6.68
C MET A 131 7.49 -11.13 6.34
N ILE A 132 6.41 -11.26 7.10
CA ILE A 132 5.31 -12.19 6.82
C ILE A 132 4.34 -11.51 5.85
N VAL A 133 4.24 -12.04 4.63
CA VAL A 133 3.47 -11.40 3.56
C VAL A 133 1.99 -11.78 3.64
N VAL A 134 1.10 -10.79 3.65
CA VAL A 134 -0.36 -10.96 3.67
C VAL A 134 -0.97 -10.25 2.46
N GLY A 135 -1.78 -10.97 1.68
CA GLY A 135 -2.54 -10.45 0.54
C GLY A 135 -4.02 -10.23 0.86
N VAL A 136 -4.89 -10.44 -0.14
CA VAL A 136 -6.35 -10.40 0.03
C VAL A 136 -6.93 -11.78 -0.29
N PRO A 137 -7.40 -12.54 0.71
CA PRO A 137 -8.09 -13.81 0.47
C PRO A 137 -9.37 -13.64 -0.37
N TYR A 138 -9.70 -14.65 -1.17
CA TYR A 138 -10.98 -14.74 -1.90
C TYR A 138 -12.23 -14.85 -1.00
N ALA A 139 -12.06 -14.94 0.32
CA ALA A 139 -13.14 -14.70 1.27
C ALA A 139 -13.69 -13.26 1.17
N CYS A 140 -12.91 -12.31 0.63
CA CYS A 140 -13.42 -11.06 0.09
C CYS A 140 -14.07 -11.32 -1.27
N SER A 141 -15.40 -11.51 -1.28
CA SER A 141 -16.16 -11.85 -2.49
C SER A 141 -16.09 -10.80 -3.59
N GLN A 142 -15.77 -9.55 -3.26
CA GLN A 142 -15.54 -8.45 -4.20
C GLN A 142 -14.43 -8.75 -5.22
N LEU A 143 -13.46 -9.63 -4.89
CA LEU A 143 -12.43 -10.09 -5.83
C LEU A 143 -12.99 -10.96 -6.97
N LEU A 144 -14.21 -11.48 -6.85
CA LEU A 144 -14.88 -12.31 -7.86
C LEU A 144 -15.90 -11.51 -8.68
N ASN A 145 -15.90 -10.18 -8.57
CA ASN A 145 -16.79 -9.32 -9.33
C ASN A 145 -16.51 -9.47 -10.84
N MET A 146 -17.57 -9.71 -11.61
CA MET A 146 -17.54 -9.80 -13.09
C MET A 146 -18.58 -8.87 -13.74
N SER A 147 -19.21 -7.97 -12.98
CA SER A 147 -20.26 -7.07 -13.45
C SER A 147 -19.75 -5.68 -13.82
N GLU A 148 -18.58 -5.27 -13.31
CA GLU A 148 -17.96 -3.99 -13.60
C GLU A 148 -16.44 -4.10 -13.74
N ILE A 149 -15.81 -3.11 -14.39
CA ILE A 149 -14.36 -3.00 -14.39
C ILE A 149 -13.89 -2.64 -12.98
N SER A 150 -13.15 -3.55 -12.35
CA SER A 150 -12.62 -3.40 -10.99
C SER A 150 -11.16 -3.81 -10.93
N GLY A 151 -10.39 -3.10 -10.11
CA GLY A 151 -9.18 -3.63 -9.48
C GLY A 151 -9.51 -4.63 -8.37
N GLY A 152 -8.50 -4.98 -7.58
CA GLY A 152 -8.49 -6.09 -6.64
C GLY A 152 -7.73 -7.28 -7.19
N THR A 153 -6.76 -7.77 -6.42
CA THR A 153 -6.04 -9.01 -6.72
C THR A 153 -5.88 -9.82 -5.43
N PRO A 154 -5.65 -11.15 -5.50
CA PRO A 154 -5.34 -11.92 -4.30
C PRO A 154 -4.01 -11.51 -3.65
N TYR A 155 -3.12 -10.81 -4.37
CA TYR A 155 -1.82 -10.35 -3.85
C TYR A 155 -1.93 -9.04 -3.06
N GLY A 156 -3.05 -8.32 -3.17
CA GLY A 156 -3.25 -6.98 -2.62
C GLY A 156 -4.36 -6.23 -3.34
N ALA A 157 -4.98 -5.28 -2.64
CA ALA A 157 -5.96 -4.38 -3.23
C ALA A 157 -5.32 -3.51 -4.31
N THR A 158 -6.11 -3.17 -5.33
CA THR A 158 -5.64 -2.31 -6.41
C THR A 158 -6.78 -1.46 -6.96
N THR A 159 -6.43 -0.37 -7.64
CA THR A 159 -7.40 0.50 -8.32
C THR A 159 -6.94 0.85 -9.73
N LEU A 160 -7.89 1.17 -10.60
CA LEU A 160 -7.64 1.62 -11.97
C LEU A 160 -7.86 3.13 -12.09
N ALA A 161 -6.82 3.86 -12.48
CA ALA A 161 -6.85 5.30 -12.68
C ALA A 161 -7.36 5.71 -14.08
N GLY A 162 -7.41 4.76 -15.02
CA GLY A 162 -7.66 5.07 -16.43
C GLY A 162 -6.43 5.68 -17.13
N PRO A 163 -6.46 5.81 -18.47
CA PRO A 163 -5.32 6.29 -19.25
C PRO A 163 -4.96 7.75 -18.98
N ASP A 164 -5.94 8.57 -18.61
CA ASP A 164 -5.78 10.00 -18.30
C ASP A 164 -5.75 10.28 -16.78
N GLY A 165 -5.90 9.25 -15.94
CA GLY A 165 -5.94 9.40 -14.49
C GLY A 165 -7.24 9.98 -13.94
N SER A 166 -8.32 10.03 -14.73
CA SER A 166 -9.61 10.60 -14.31
C SER A 166 -10.49 9.63 -13.50
N ARG A 167 -10.29 8.31 -13.65
CA ARG A 167 -11.06 7.30 -12.92
C ARG A 167 -10.57 7.22 -11.48
N MET A 168 -11.45 7.55 -10.53
CA MET A 168 -11.17 7.36 -9.10
C MET A 168 -11.55 5.93 -8.65
N PRO A 169 -11.05 5.47 -7.49
CA PRO A 169 -11.37 4.14 -6.99
C PRO A 169 -12.87 3.90 -6.88
N SER A 170 -13.34 2.74 -7.36
CA SER A 170 -14.76 2.35 -7.23
C SER A 170 -15.08 1.87 -5.81
N GLU A 171 -16.37 1.78 -5.47
CA GLU A 171 -16.80 1.23 -4.18
C GLU A 171 -16.32 -0.22 -3.98
N ASN A 172 -16.32 -1.03 -5.04
CA ASN A 172 -15.79 -2.41 -4.99
C ASN A 172 -14.30 -2.40 -4.63
N GLU A 173 -13.50 -1.54 -5.26
CA GLU A 173 -12.05 -1.41 -5.00
C GLU A 173 -11.76 -0.89 -3.58
N LEU A 174 -12.53 0.09 -3.10
CA LEU A 174 -12.41 0.62 -1.74
C LEU A 174 -12.79 -0.44 -0.70
N THR A 175 -13.82 -1.25 -0.97
CA THR A 175 -14.24 -2.35 -0.09
C THR A 175 -13.15 -3.43 0.01
N ILE A 176 -12.50 -3.75 -1.11
CA ILE A 176 -11.35 -4.69 -1.12
C ILE A 176 -10.18 -4.12 -0.29
N ALA A 177 -9.89 -2.83 -0.41
CA ALA A 177 -8.86 -2.15 0.36
C ALA A 177 -9.17 -2.13 1.88
N GLN A 178 -10.41 -1.83 2.26
CA GLN A 178 -10.86 -1.94 3.66
C GLN A 178 -10.73 -3.38 4.18
N TYR A 179 -11.12 -4.38 3.37
CA TYR A 179 -10.94 -5.78 3.74
C TYR A 179 -9.45 -6.10 3.98
N GLN A 180 -8.56 -5.68 3.08
CA GLN A 180 -7.11 -5.89 3.23
C GLN A 180 -6.58 -5.30 4.53
N GLY A 181 -6.95 -4.04 4.84
CA GLY A 181 -6.54 -3.38 6.07
C GLY A 181 -6.97 -4.13 7.32
N ARG A 182 -8.25 -4.54 7.38
CA ARG A 182 -8.78 -5.34 8.49
C ARG A 182 -8.07 -6.67 8.61
N HIS A 183 -7.90 -7.38 7.49
CA HIS A 183 -7.29 -8.70 7.46
C HIS A 183 -5.84 -8.69 7.94
N VAL A 184 -5.05 -7.72 7.49
CA VAL A 184 -3.67 -7.52 7.97
C VAL A 184 -3.65 -7.24 9.47
N ALA A 185 -4.51 -6.35 9.97
CA ALA A 185 -4.58 -6.03 11.39
C ALA A 185 -5.02 -7.23 12.26
N GLU A 186 -5.98 -8.04 11.81
CA GLU A 186 -6.40 -9.27 12.49
C GLU A 186 -5.27 -10.30 12.59
N ILE A 187 -4.54 -10.54 11.50
CA ILE A 187 -3.38 -11.44 11.47
C ILE A 187 -2.29 -10.92 12.42
N THR A 188 -2.02 -9.61 12.37
CA THR A 188 -1.01 -8.98 13.21
C THR A 188 -1.35 -9.15 14.69
N ARG A 189 -2.61 -8.89 15.08
CA ARG A 189 -3.09 -9.11 16.44
C ARG A 189 -2.92 -10.56 16.89
N ALA A 190 -3.25 -11.53 16.03
CA ALA A 190 -3.09 -12.94 16.34
C ALA A 190 -1.61 -13.32 16.55
N LEU A 191 -0.70 -12.78 15.74
CA LEU A 191 0.74 -12.99 15.87
C LEU A 191 1.30 -12.40 17.18
N LEU A 192 0.88 -11.19 17.55
CA LEU A 192 1.28 -10.54 18.81
C LEU A 192 0.78 -11.34 20.01
N ALA A 193 -0.50 -11.71 20.02
CA ALA A 193 -1.08 -12.55 21.07
C ALA A 193 -0.33 -13.90 21.22
N GLY A 194 0.04 -14.53 20.10
CA GLY A 194 0.82 -15.77 20.10
C GLY A 194 2.27 -15.60 20.62
N ARG A 195 2.82 -14.39 20.56
CA ARG A 195 4.12 -14.02 21.14
C ARG A 195 4.03 -13.58 22.61
N GLY A 196 2.82 -13.46 23.17
CA GLY A 196 2.59 -12.91 24.50
C GLY A 196 2.84 -11.39 24.56
N GLN A 197 2.64 -10.70 23.44
CA GLN A 197 2.73 -9.24 23.31
C GLN A 197 1.33 -8.62 23.24
#